data_AF-A0A0G0UYX2-F1
#
_entry.id   AF-A0A0G0UYX2-F1
#
_cell.length_a   1.000
_cell.length_b   1.000
_cell.length_c   1.000
_cell.angle_alpha   90.00
_cell.angle_beta   90.00
_cell.angle_gamma   90.00
#
_symmetry.space_group_name_H-M   'P 1'
#
loop_
_entity.id
_entity.type
_entity.pdbx_description
1 polymer ?
#
loop_
_entity_poly.entity_id
_entity_poly.type
_entity_poly.pdbx_seq_one_letter_code
_entity_poly.pdbx_strand_id
1 'polypeptide(L)' 'MKKYHRRIIYFILAILFGVFFFIYGGYDDSPGTQLIGFVTVIFGIIGLIKNNKKRA' A
#
# COMPACT_ATOMS: atom_id res chain seq x y z
N MET A 1 14.79 18.35 -6.67
CA MET A 1 13.53 17.82 -7.25
C MET A 1 13.34 16.28 -7.21
N LYS A 2 14.29 15.44 -6.73
CA LYS A 2 14.24 13.97 -6.96
C LYS A 2 13.82 13.05 -5.79
N LYS A 3 13.68 13.51 -4.54
CA LYS A 3 13.49 12.62 -3.36
C LYS A 3 12.02 12.27 -3.07
N TYR A 4 11.08 13.17 -3.35
CA TYR A 4 9.68 13.03 -2.94
C TYR A 4 8.79 12.27 -3.94
N HIS A 5 9.05 12.40 -5.25
CA HIS A 5 8.35 11.60 -6.27
C HIS A 5 8.54 10.09 -6.05
N ARG A 6 9.74 9.68 -5.64
CA ARG A 6 10.05 8.28 -5.32
C ARG A 6 9.19 7.74 -4.18
N ARG A 7 8.91 8.55 -3.15
CA ARG A 7 8.03 8.15 -2.04
C ARG A 7 6.60 7.89 -2.49
N ILE A 8 6.06 8.76 -3.35
CA ILE A 8 4.71 8.59 -3.90
C ILE A 8 4.65 7.29 -4.70
N ILE A 9 5.66 7.01 -5.54
CA ILE A 9 5.76 5.75 -6.29
C ILE A 9 5.79 4.54 -5.34
N TYR A 10 6.57 4.57 -4.26
CA TYR A 10 6.59 3.47 -3.28
C TYR A 10 5.24 3.23 -2.60
N PHE A 11 4.49 4.29 -2.27
CA PHE A 11 3.15 4.13 -1.70
C PHE A 11 2.15 3.57 -2.72
N ILE A 12 2.21 4.00 -3.98
CA ILE A 12 1.38 3.45 -5.05
C ILE A 12 1.69 1.96 -5.25
N LEU A 13 2.98 1.59 -5.29
CA LEU A 13 3.40 0.19 -5.39
C LEU A 13 2.93 -0.62 -4.18
N ALA A 14 3.04 -0.09 -2.95
CA ALA A 14 2.55 -0.77 -1.75
C ALA A 14 1.04 -1.02 -1.82
N ILE A 15 0.25 -0.07 -2.30
CA ILE A 15 -1.20 -0.25 -2.49
C ILE A 15 -1.47 -1.35 -3.52
N LEU A 16 -0.79 -1.33 -4.67
CA LEU A 16 -0.96 -2.36 -5.70
C LEU A 16 -0.58 -3.76 -5.19
N PHE A 17 0.54 -3.89 -4.48
CA PHE A 17 0.95 -5.17 -3.87
C PHE A 17 -0.02 -5.61 -2.77
N GLY A 18 -0.52 -4.69 -1.95
CA GLY A 18 -1.50 -5.00 -0.92
C GLY A 18 -2.81 -5.54 -1.52
N VAL A 19 -3.33 -4.91 -2.58
CA VAL A 19 -4.51 -5.39 -3.31
C VAL A 19 -4.23 -6.76 -3.94
N PHE A 20 -3.06 -6.94 -4.55
CA PHE A 20 -2.64 -8.22 -5.11
C PHE A 20 -2.62 -9.34 -4.05
N PHE A 21 -1.99 -9.11 -2.89
CA PHE A 21 -1.97 -10.09 -1.79
C PHE A 21 -3.35 -10.35 -1.21
N PHE A 22 -4.23 -9.34 -1.15
CA PHE A 22 -5.59 -9.54 -0.68
C PHE A 22 -6.39 -10.47 -1.61
N ILE A 23 -6.30 -10.23 -2.93
CA ILE A 23 -6.98 -11.06 -3.94
C ILE A 23 -6.36 -12.47 -3.98
N TYR A 24 -5.03 -12.57 -4.04
CA TYR A 24 -4.34 -13.86 -4.07
C TYR A 24 -4.56 -14.67 -2.79
N GLY A 25 -4.53 -14.02 -1.62
CA GLY A 25 -4.84 -14.65 -0.34
C GLY A 25 -6.28 -15.15 -0.27
N GLY A 26 -7.22 -14.43 -0.88
CA GLY A 26 -8.61 -14.91 -1.03
C GLY A 26 -8.74 -16.08 -2.01
N TYR A 27 -7.91 -16.14 -3.05
CA TYR A 27 -7.87 -17.29 -3.97
C TYR A 27 -7.25 -18.54 -3.31
N ASP A 28 -6.26 -18.36 -2.44
CA ASP A 28 -5.57 -19.41 -1.69
C ASP A 28 -6.27 -19.78 -0.36
N ASP A 29 -7.49 -19.26 -0.10
CA ASP A 29 -8.21 -19.40 1.17
C ASP A 29 -7.32 -19.14 2.41
N SER A 30 -6.35 -18.24 2.27
CA SER A 30 -5.34 -17.92 3.29
C SER A 30 -5.68 -16.61 3.99
N PRO A 31 -6.35 -16.65 5.15
CA PRO A 31 -6.77 -15.44 5.87
C PRO A 31 -5.56 -14.59 6.31
N GLY A 32 -4.40 -15.22 6.54
CA GLY A 32 -3.17 -14.51 6.88
C GLY A 32 -2.65 -13.64 5.74
N THR A 33 -2.59 -14.18 4.52
CA THR A 33 -2.17 -13.42 3.33
C THR A 33 -3.15 -12.30 3.02
N GLN A 34 -4.46 -12.57 3.19
CA GLN A 34 -5.49 -11.56 3.02
C GLN A 34 -5.34 -10.41 4.05
N LEU A 35 -5.08 -10.72 5.32
CA LEU A 35 -4.82 -9.73 6.36
C LEU A 35 -3.57 -8.89 6.04
N ILE A 36 -2.49 -9.52 5.59
CA ILE A 36 -1.26 -8.83 5.17
C ILE A 36 -1.57 -7.86 4.01
N GLY A 37 -2.32 -8.31 3.01
CA GLY A 37 -2.76 -7.49 1.90
C GLY A 37 -3.54 -6.27 2.37
N PHE A 38 -4.54 -6.47 3.23
CA PHE A 38 -5.38 -5.40 3.79
C PHE A 38 -4.57 -4.36 4.58
N VAL A 39 -3.72 -4.82 5.49
CA VAL A 39 -2.87 -3.96 6.32
C VAL A 39 -1.91 -3.16 5.43
N THR A 40 -1.33 -3.80 4.40
CA THR A 40 -0.42 -3.14 3.45
C THR A 40 -1.13 -2.02 2.67
N VAL A 41 -2.37 -2.24 2.22
CA VAL A 41 -3.18 -1.20 1.56
C VAL A 41 -3.43 -0.02 2.51
N ILE A 42 -3.84 -0.27 3.75
CA ILE A 42 -4.12 0.78 4.74
C ILE A 42 -2.87 1.63 5.00
N PHE A 43 -1.73 1.01 5.27
CA PHE A 43 -0.49 1.74 5.51
C PHE A 43 -0.02 2.52 4.27
N GLY A 44 -0.23 1.97 3.07
CA GLY A 44 0.02 2.65 1.80
C GLY A 44 -0.79 3.94 1.68
N ILE A 45 -2.10 3.88 1.93
CA ILE A 45 -3.01 5.03 1.86
C ILE A 45 -2.66 6.08 2.94
N ILE A 46 -2.50 5.66 4.20
CA ILE A 46 -2.15 6.57 5.30
C ILE A 46 -0.82 7.27 5.03
N GLY A 47 0.17 6.52 4.53
CA GLY A 47 1.48 7.05 4.17
C GLY A 47 1.41 8.08 3.05
N LEU A 48 0.59 7.82 2.02
CA LEU A 48 0.34 8.75 0.92
C LEU A 48 -0.30 10.06 1.41
N ILE A 49 -1.35 9.97 2.24
CA ILE A 49 -2.06 11.12 2.81
C ILE A 49 -1.12 11.95 3.69
N LYS A 50 -0.40 11.31 4.62
CA LYS A 50 0.56 12.01 5.50
C LYS A 50 1.68 12.70 4.71
N ASN A 51 2.15 12.08 3.62
CA ASN A 51 3.19 12.67 2.79
C ASN A 51 2.67 13.88 1.98
N ASN A 52 1.40 13.87 1.57
CA ASN A 52 0.76 15.03 0.94
C ASN A 52 0.52 16.18 1.94
N LYS A 53 0.09 15.90 3.17
CA LYS A 53 -0.13 16.93 4.19
C LYS A 53 1.16 17.64 4.64
N LYS A 54 2.32 16.98 4.55
CA LYS A 54 3.64 17.63 4.79
C LYS A 54 4.10 18.53 3.64
N ARG A 55 3.40 18.51 2.51
CA ARG A 55 3.75 19.26 1.30
C ARG A 55 2.87 20.49 1.08
N ALA A 56 1.64 20.48 1.59
CA ALA A 56 0.75 21.65 1.68
C ALA A 56 1.18 22.54 2.85
#